data_AF-A0AAX1DLJ8-F1
#
_entry.id   AF-A0AAX1DLJ8-F1
#
_cell.length_a   1.000
_cell.length_b   1.000
_cell.length_c   1.000
_cell.angle_alpha   90.00
_cell.angle_beta   90.00
_cell.angle_gamma   90.00
#
_symmetry.space_group_name_H-M   'P 1'
#
loop_
_entity.id
_entity.type
_entity.pdbx_description
1 polymer ?
#
loop_
_entity_poly.entity_id
_entity_poly.type
_entity_poly.pdbx_seq_one_letter_code
_entity_poly.pdbx_strand_id
1 'polypeptide(L)'
;MKKLLILVFSMMPLGAFAADTFNCIYSKAAVNNGKMGPMIGREAAKVEVDNGAMKVYRPNGTYLLSPQMKDDMKTVWRVSDASKSYVMSQDFKSFAVSDTIAKSTEQWAECSLVKSYSAASIESKNPKQWEKRSITQAERTFVERAVRDRLKDPDSAKFKHSYYVSNGKGAYCGLVNSKNSYGGYVGDSPFMAMITHDKKGRPTGAGIIALGGSDTDAQATIMTCRDNGYF
;
A
#
# COMPACT_ATOMS: atom_id res chain seq x y z
N MET A 1 25.28 -29.10 26.18
CA MET A 1 25.12 -29.11 24.70
C MET A 1 24.22 -27.95 24.30
N LYS A 2 24.78 -26.83 23.84
CA LYS A 2 24.03 -25.64 23.40
C LYS A 2 23.47 -25.92 22.00
N LYS A 3 22.14 -25.98 21.85
CA LYS A 3 21.49 -26.06 20.53
C LYS A 3 21.51 -24.66 19.91
N LEU A 4 22.25 -24.55 18.82
CA LEU A 4 22.31 -23.38 17.95
C LEU A 4 20.97 -23.26 17.20
N LEU A 5 20.17 -22.25 17.49
CA LEU A 5 18.93 -21.97 16.78
C LEU A 5 19.27 -21.08 15.56
N ILE A 6 19.17 -21.64 14.36
CA ILE A 6 19.33 -20.92 13.09
C ILE A 6 18.07 -20.07 12.88
N LEU A 7 18.23 -18.75 12.90
CA LEU A 7 17.18 -17.78 12.68
C LEU A 7 17.01 -17.57 11.16
N VAL A 8 16.05 -18.25 10.56
CA VAL A 8 15.73 -18.09 9.14
C VAL A 8 14.93 -16.80 8.96
N PHE A 9 15.60 -15.76 8.47
CA PHE A 9 14.97 -14.51 8.04
C PHE A 9 14.20 -14.79 6.75
N SER A 10 12.89 -15.05 6.87
CA SER A 10 11.98 -15.09 5.74
C SER A 10 11.89 -13.69 5.12
N MET A 11 12.60 -13.45 4.02
CA MET A 11 12.39 -12.29 3.15
C MET A 11 10.95 -12.31 2.64
N MET A 12 10.08 -11.48 3.21
CA MET A 12 8.79 -11.18 2.59
C MET A 12 9.04 -10.46 1.25
N PRO A 13 8.36 -10.87 0.17
CA PRO A 13 8.43 -10.13 -1.09
C PRO A 13 7.76 -8.76 -0.90
N LEU A 14 8.52 -7.70 -1.17
CA LEU A 14 8.01 -6.33 -1.26
C LEU A 14 6.86 -6.30 -2.27
N GLY A 15 5.64 -6.06 -1.80
CA GLY A 15 4.47 -5.88 -2.65
C GLY A 15 4.75 -4.80 -3.69
N ALA A 16 4.44 -5.11 -4.95
CA ALA A 16 4.59 -4.17 -6.05
C ALA A 16 3.64 -2.99 -5.86
N PHE A 17 4.21 -1.80 -5.66
CA PHE A 17 3.50 -0.53 -5.75
C PHE A 17 2.88 -0.42 -7.16
N ALA A 18 1.60 -0.06 -7.26
CA ALA A 18 0.95 0.23 -8.53
C ALA A 18 1.40 1.62 -8.99
N ALA A 19 2.59 1.70 -9.59
CA ALA A 19 3.26 2.95 -9.92
C ALA A 19 3.51 3.07 -11.42
N ASP A 20 3.11 4.18 -12.05
CA ASP A 20 3.49 4.55 -13.41
C ASP A 20 4.99 4.36 -13.58
N THR A 21 5.39 3.51 -14.52
CA THR A 21 6.78 3.13 -14.71
C THR A 21 7.33 3.75 -15.98
N PHE A 22 8.45 4.45 -15.85
CA PHE A 22 9.14 5.14 -16.92
C PHE A 22 10.54 4.56 -17.11
N ASN A 23 10.93 4.37 -18.37
CA ASN A 23 12.32 4.15 -18.74
C ASN A 23 12.93 5.52 -19.03
N CYS A 24 14.05 5.79 -18.40
CA CYS A 24 14.73 7.08 -18.43
C CYS A 24 16.22 6.90 -18.69
N ILE A 25 16.87 8.00 -19.03
CA ILE A 25 18.32 8.13 -19.05
C ILE A 25 18.78 8.76 -17.75
N TYR A 26 19.62 8.04 -17.02
CA TYR A 26 20.26 8.50 -15.79
C TYR A 26 21.56 9.23 -16.07
N SER A 27 21.74 10.35 -15.37
CA SER A 27 22.95 11.15 -15.37
C SER A 27 23.18 11.76 -13.98
N LYS A 28 24.44 12.07 -13.63
CA LYS A 28 24.81 12.67 -12.35
C LYS A 28 25.82 13.81 -12.55
N ALA A 29 25.65 14.89 -11.80
CA ALA A 29 26.63 15.97 -11.68
C ALA A 29 27.08 16.15 -10.22
N ALA A 30 28.32 16.57 -10.04
CA ALA A 30 28.80 17.10 -8.77
C ALA A 30 28.31 18.55 -8.59
N VAL A 31 28.06 18.95 -7.34
CA VAL A 31 27.66 20.31 -6.96
C VAL A 31 28.77 20.94 -6.14
N ASN A 32 29.40 21.97 -6.67
CA ASN A 32 30.49 22.68 -6.02
C ASN A 32 30.07 24.13 -5.76
N ASN A 33 30.10 24.56 -4.50
CA ASN A 33 29.66 25.90 -4.07
C ASN A 33 28.27 26.28 -4.60
N GLY A 34 27.31 25.35 -4.54
CA GLY A 34 25.95 25.54 -5.03
C GLY A 34 25.81 25.57 -6.56
N LYS A 35 26.90 25.41 -7.31
CA LYS A 35 26.88 25.33 -8.79
C LYS A 35 26.96 23.87 -9.22
N MET A 36 26.04 23.48 -10.08
CA MET A 36 26.03 22.16 -10.71
C MET A 36 27.11 22.10 -11.80
N GLY A 37 27.93 21.05 -11.77
CA GLY A 37 28.87 20.72 -12.85
C GLY A 37 28.16 20.09 -14.06
N PRO A 38 28.92 19.62 -15.06
CA PRO A 38 28.34 18.91 -16.20
C PRO A 38 27.67 17.61 -15.75
N MET A 39 26.54 17.28 -16.37
CA MET A 39 25.88 15.99 -16.18
C MET A 39 26.71 14.93 -16.89
N ILE A 40 27.19 13.95 -16.13
CA ILE A 40 28.00 12.83 -16.60
C ILE A 40 27.21 11.53 -16.44
N GLY A 41 27.40 10.61 -17.38
CA GLY A 41 26.64 9.36 -17.45
C GLY A 41 25.40 9.51 -18.31
N ARG A 42 25.03 8.43 -19.00
CA ARG A 42 23.81 8.29 -19.81
C ARG A 42 23.41 6.82 -19.83
N GLU A 43 22.96 6.35 -18.68
CA GLU A 43 22.66 4.94 -18.47
C GLU A 43 21.15 4.70 -18.43
N ALA A 44 20.71 3.52 -18.86
CA ALA A 44 19.30 3.17 -18.75
C ALA A 44 18.91 3.03 -17.28
N ALA A 45 17.82 3.68 -16.90
CA ALA A 45 17.29 3.67 -15.56
C ALA A 45 15.76 3.66 -15.56
N LYS A 46 15.20 3.39 -14.39
CA LYS A 46 13.75 3.27 -14.20
C LYS A 46 13.28 4.30 -13.18
N VAL A 47 12.10 4.86 -13.40
CA VAL A 47 11.37 5.66 -12.41
C VAL A 47 9.98 5.09 -12.25
N GLU A 48 9.51 5.02 -11.01
CA GLU A 48 8.15 4.61 -10.63
C GLU A 48 7.47 5.80 -9.93
N VAL A 49 6.30 6.24 -10.41
CA VAL A 49 5.53 7.34 -9.83
C VAL A 49 4.19 6.82 -9.35
N ASP A 50 3.85 7.10 -8.10
CA ASP A 50 2.55 6.74 -7.52
C ASP A 50 2.12 7.83 -6.55
N ASN A 51 0.85 8.23 -6.66
CA ASN A 51 0.17 9.15 -5.76
C ASN A 51 1.05 10.34 -5.31
N GLY A 52 1.62 11.10 -6.25
CA GLY A 52 2.43 12.30 -5.97
C GLY A 52 3.80 12.04 -5.33
N ALA A 53 4.27 10.79 -5.28
CA ALA A 53 5.62 10.43 -4.91
C ALA A 53 6.33 9.70 -6.06
N MET A 54 7.66 9.78 -6.07
CA MET A 54 8.50 9.09 -7.03
C MET A 54 9.51 8.16 -6.34
N LYS A 55 9.74 7.02 -6.97
CA LYS A 55 10.82 6.08 -6.70
C LYS A 55 11.74 6.04 -7.90
N VAL A 56 12.93 6.60 -7.74
CA VAL A 56 13.91 6.73 -8.82
C VAL A 56 15.02 5.70 -8.64
N TYR A 57 15.27 4.87 -9.64
CA TYR A 57 16.27 3.79 -9.60
C TYR A 57 17.56 4.22 -10.28
N ARG A 58 18.69 3.98 -9.64
CA ARG A 58 20.02 4.11 -10.24
C ARG A 58 20.35 2.88 -11.09
N PRO A 59 21.31 2.99 -12.04
CA PRO A 59 21.74 1.85 -12.85
C PRO A 59 22.22 0.64 -12.04
N ASN A 60 22.78 0.86 -10.85
CA ASN A 60 23.22 -0.20 -9.94
C ASN A 60 22.09 -0.89 -9.16
N GLY A 61 20.82 -0.56 -9.43
CA GLY A 61 19.65 -1.15 -8.77
C GLY A 61 19.27 -0.52 -7.42
N THR A 62 20.11 0.36 -6.85
CA THR A 62 19.71 1.16 -5.68
C THR A 62 18.64 2.19 -6.08
N TYR A 63 17.87 2.66 -5.12
CA TYR A 63 16.81 3.63 -5.39
C TYR A 63 16.70 4.71 -4.32
N LEU A 64 16.06 5.81 -4.68
CA LEU A 64 15.63 6.86 -3.76
C LEU A 64 14.10 6.96 -3.80
N LEU A 65 13.51 7.27 -2.65
CA LEU A 65 12.08 7.52 -2.50
C LEU A 65 11.88 8.99 -2.15
N SER A 66 11.04 9.68 -2.89
CA SER A 66 10.60 11.01 -2.49
C SER A 66 9.53 10.91 -1.41
N PRO A 67 9.48 11.89 -0.49
CA PRO A 67 8.25 12.17 0.24
C PRO A 67 7.09 12.47 -0.72
N GLN A 68 5.87 12.48 -0.17
CA GLN A 68 4.68 12.96 -0.88
C GLN A 68 4.89 14.44 -1.28
N MET A 69 4.85 14.71 -2.57
CA MET A 69 5.02 16.06 -3.09
C MET A 69 3.70 16.80 -3.06
N LYS A 70 3.74 18.06 -2.65
CA LYS A 70 2.59 18.95 -2.77
C LYS A 70 2.57 19.49 -4.20
N ASP A 71 1.40 19.48 -4.81
CA ASP A 71 1.17 20.12 -6.10
C ASP A 71 1.46 21.63 -5.95
N ASP A 72 2.49 22.10 -6.65
CA ASP A 72 2.72 23.52 -6.83
C ASP A 72 2.23 23.86 -8.23
N MET A 73 0.95 24.25 -8.28
CA MET A 73 0.05 24.30 -9.45
C MET A 73 0.52 25.13 -10.67
N LYS A 74 1.78 25.53 -10.77
CA LYS A 74 2.28 26.42 -11.82
C LYS A 74 3.39 25.87 -12.70
N THR A 75 4.25 24.92 -12.30
CA THR A 75 5.31 24.41 -13.21
C THR A 75 5.87 23.00 -12.93
N VAL A 76 6.10 22.61 -11.67
CA VAL A 76 6.73 21.33 -11.29
C VAL A 76 6.24 20.85 -9.93
N TRP A 77 6.24 19.53 -9.71
CA TRP A 77 6.06 18.97 -8.36
C TRP A 77 7.40 18.99 -7.64
N ARG A 78 7.42 19.46 -6.41
CA ARG A 78 8.65 19.59 -5.61
C ARG A 78 8.42 19.32 -4.15
N VAL A 79 9.41 18.69 -3.53
CA VAL A 79 9.51 18.58 -2.07
C VAL A 79 10.96 18.66 -1.67
N SER A 80 11.26 19.32 -0.56
CA SER A 80 12.62 19.37 -0.01
C SER A 80 12.59 19.09 1.48
N ASP A 81 13.60 18.39 1.96
CA ASP A 81 13.95 18.27 3.37
C ASP A 81 15.26 19.03 3.66
N ALA A 82 15.84 18.83 4.84
CA ALA A 82 17.08 19.52 5.24
C ALA A 82 18.31 19.16 4.38
N SER A 83 18.27 18.04 3.66
CA SER A 83 19.41 17.45 2.96
C SER A 83 19.17 17.15 1.48
N LYS A 84 17.91 16.99 1.05
CA LYS A 84 17.56 16.63 -0.32
C LYS A 84 16.40 17.45 -0.86
N SER A 85 16.48 17.73 -2.15
CA SER A 85 15.41 18.33 -2.94
C SER A 85 15.03 17.39 -4.07
N TYR A 86 13.74 17.10 -4.17
CA TYR A 86 13.13 16.22 -5.17
C TYR A 86 12.27 17.06 -6.09
N VAL A 87 12.40 16.85 -7.40
CA VAL A 87 11.62 17.54 -8.42
C VAL A 87 11.16 16.55 -9.48
N MET A 88 9.90 16.64 -9.91
CA MET A 88 9.40 15.97 -11.10
C MET A 88 8.63 16.94 -12.01
N SER A 89 8.82 16.83 -13.32
CA SER A 89 8.07 17.60 -14.30
C SER A 89 6.62 17.09 -14.42
N GLN A 90 5.69 17.99 -14.74
CA GLN A 90 4.27 17.65 -14.89
C GLN A 90 3.98 16.66 -16.02
N ASP A 91 4.84 16.63 -17.05
CA ASP A 91 4.76 15.70 -18.17
C ASP A 91 5.49 14.37 -17.90
N PHE A 92 6.06 14.21 -16.70
CA PHE A 92 6.81 13.03 -16.26
C PHE A 92 7.99 12.64 -17.17
N LYS A 93 8.50 13.59 -17.97
CA LYS A 93 9.68 13.38 -18.84
C LYS A 93 11.00 13.60 -18.12
N SER A 94 10.98 14.25 -16.96
CA SER A 94 12.17 14.57 -16.19
C SER A 94 11.96 14.51 -14.68
N PHE A 95 12.93 13.92 -13.99
CA PHE A 95 12.99 13.80 -12.55
C PHE A 95 14.39 14.18 -12.07
N ALA A 96 14.50 14.83 -10.92
CA ALA A 96 15.79 15.19 -10.35
C ALA A 96 15.80 15.05 -8.82
N VAL A 97 16.95 14.65 -8.29
CA VAL A 97 17.24 14.67 -6.86
C VAL A 97 18.55 15.39 -6.62
N SER A 98 18.49 16.50 -5.87
CA SER A 98 19.68 17.21 -5.41
C SER A 98 19.96 16.83 -3.95
N ASP A 99 21.20 16.48 -3.66
CA ASP A 99 21.67 16.08 -2.34
C ASP A 99 22.77 17.04 -1.86
N THR A 100 22.47 17.80 -0.79
CA THR A 100 23.39 18.80 -0.25
C THR A 100 24.52 18.18 0.56
N ILE A 101 24.31 16.97 1.10
CA ILE A 101 25.31 16.22 1.86
C ILE A 101 26.28 15.56 0.89
N ALA A 102 25.75 14.83 -0.10
CA ALA A 102 26.56 14.17 -1.11
C ALA A 102 27.13 15.15 -2.16
N LYS A 103 26.71 16.42 -2.12
CA LYS A 103 27.09 17.47 -3.06
C LYS A 103 26.93 17.01 -4.51
N SER A 104 25.74 16.48 -4.81
CA SER A 104 25.46 15.96 -6.14
C SER A 104 24.03 16.17 -6.56
N THR A 105 23.80 16.27 -7.86
CA THR A 105 22.48 16.23 -8.46
C THR A 105 22.40 15.04 -9.40
N GLU A 106 21.37 14.23 -9.20
CA GLU A 106 21.04 13.09 -10.04
C GLU A 106 19.81 13.44 -10.87
N GLN A 107 19.80 13.04 -12.14
CA GLN A 107 18.70 13.30 -13.07
C GLN A 107 18.31 12.03 -13.81
N TRP A 108 17.00 11.87 -13.99
CA TRP A 108 16.39 10.92 -14.90
C TRP A 108 15.67 11.73 -15.96
N ALA A 109 16.24 11.77 -17.17
CA ALA A 109 15.77 12.56 -18.29
C ALA A 109 15.33 11.67 -19.45
N GLU A 110 14.73 12.28 -20.48
CA GLU A 110 14.26 11.57 -21.68
C GLU A 110 13.33 10.41 -21.32
N CYS A 111 12.55 10.58 -20.25
CA CYS A 111 11.70 9.52 -19.73
C CYS A 111 10.55 9.23 -20.69
N SER A 112 10.31 7.94 -20.90
CA SER A 112 9.20 7.43 -21.68
C SER A 112 8.39 6.45 -20.84
N LEU A 113 7.07 6.58 -20.90
CA LEU A 113 6.15 5.72 -20.18
C LEU A 113 6.22 4.30 -20.74
N VAL A 114 6.63 3.35 -19.91
CA VAL A 114 6.75 1.93 -20.26
C VAL A 114 5.51 1.19 -19.80
N LYS A 115 5.00 1.58 -18.62
CA LYS A 115 3.80 1.01 -18.03
C LYS A 115 2.99 2.13 -17.39
N SER A 116 1.92 2.54 -18.07
CA SER A 116 0.92 3.41 -17.49
C SER A 116 -0.01 2.61 -16.61
N TYR A 117 -0.06 2.97 -15.34
CA TYR A 117 -1.16 2.72 -14.44
C TYR A 117 -2.08 3.94 -14.47
N SER A 118 -2.63 4.26 -15.65
CA SER A 118 -3.67 5.27 -15.71
C SER A 118 -4.93 4.76 -15.01
N ALA A 119 -5.69 5.66 -14.39
CA ALA A 119 -7.01 5.35 -13.86
C ALA A 119 -8.00 4.85 -14.95
N ALA A 120 -7.64 4.94 -16.25
CA ALA A 120 -8.46 4.55 -17.39
C ALA A 120 -7.89 3.40 -18.25
N SER A 121 -6.71 2.86 -17.93
CA SER A 121 -6.10 1.73 -18.67
C SER A 121 -6.36 0.42 -17.94
N ILE A 122 -7.62 0.19 -17.59
CA ILE A 122 -8.13 -1.17 -17.49
C ILE A 122 -9.34 -1.38 -18.40
N GLU A 123 -9.05 -1.72 -19.65
CA GLU A 123 -9.85 -2.62 -20.48
C GLU A 123 -8.87 -3.13 -21.55
N SER A 124 -8.61 -4.42 -21.76
CA SER A 124 -9.52 -5.56 -21.81
C SER A 124 -8.74 -6.87 -21.62
N LYS A 125 -8.77 -7.39 -20.38
CA LYS A 125 -9.12 -8.76 -20.02
C LYS A 125 -9.66 -8.69 -18.59
N ASN A 126 -10.91 -8.26 -18.48
CA ASN A 126 -11.74 -8.16 -17.28
C ASN A 126 -10.97 -7.81 -15.98
N PRO A 127 -10.81 -6.53 -15.59
CA PRO A 127 -10.49 -6.23 -14.20
C PRO A 127 -11.53 -6.92 -13.33
N LYS A 128 -11.14 -7.56 -12.23
CA LYS A 128 -12.11 -7.96 -11.21
C LYS A 128 -12.89 -6.72 -10.76
N GLN A 129 -14.03 -6.45 -11.38
CA GLN A 129 -15.18 -5.96 -10.65
C GLN A 129 -15.36 -6.99 -9.56
N TRP A 130 -14.92 -6.67 -8.35
CA TRP A 130 -15.27 -7.50 -7.23
C TRP A 130 -16.78 -7.48 -7.16
N GLU A 131 -17.39 -8.60 -7.52
CA GLU A 131 -18.81 -8.75 -7.35
C GLU A 131 -19.09 -8.55 -5.87
N LYS A 132 -19.70 -7.40 -5.59
CA LYS A 132 -20.18 -7.05 -4.27
C LYS A 132 -21.54 -7.71 -4.14
N ARG A 133 -21.65 -8.65 -3.22
CA ARG A 133 -22.92 -9.24 -2.86
C ARG A 133 -23.15 -9.09 -1.37
N SER A 134 -24.40 -9.08 -0.95
CA SER A 134 -24.72 -9.23 0.46
C SER A 134 -24.18 -10.58 0.96
N ILE A 135 -23.67 -10.61 2.18
CA ILE A 135 -23.37 -11.89 2.83
C ILE A 135 -24.67 -12.66 3.07
N THR A 136 -24.61 -13.97 2.90
CA THR A 136 -25.73 -14.85 3.25
C THR A 136 -25.91 -14.92 4.76
N GLN A 137 -27.08 -15.35 5.23
CA GLN A 137 -27.34 -15.50 6.65
C GLN A 137 -26.37 -16.51 7.31
N ALA A 138 -26.04 -17.60 6.63
CA ALA A 138 -25.09 -18.60 7.14
C ALA A 138 -23.68 -18.01 7.31
N GLU A 139 -23.20 -17.26 6.31
CA GLU A 139 -21.91 -16.55 6.39
C GLU A 139 -21.90 -15.56 7.55
N ARG A 140 -22.98 -14.78 7.70
CA ARG A 140 -23.16 -13.86 8.82
C ARG A 140 -23.01 -14.58 10.16
N THR A 141 -23.70 -15.70 10.34
CA THR A 141 -23.64 -16.48 11.58
C THR A 141 -22.23 -17.00 11.86
N PHE A 142 -21.51 -17.49 10.85
CA PHE A 142 -20.14 -17.96 11.04
C PHE A 142 -19.18 -16.83 11.40
N VAL A 143 -19.27 -15.70 10.69
CA VAL A 143 -18.42 -14.52 10.97
C VAL A 143 -18.71 -13.97 12.35
N GLU A 144 -19.98 -13.74 12.69
CA GLU A 144 -20.36 -13.18 14.00
C GLU A 144 -19.91 -14.09 15.14
N ARG A 145 -20.05 -15.42 15.01
CA ARG A 145 -19.52 -16.37 15.99
C ARG A 145 -18.01 -16.22 16.14
N ALA A 146 -17.27 -16.25 15.04
CA ALA A 146 -15.82 -16.15 15.07
C ALA A 146 -15.33 -14.84 15.69
N VAL A 147 -16.04 -13.72 15.45
CA VAL A 147 -15.72 -12.43 16.09
C VAL A 147 -16.06 -12.47 17.58
N ARG A 148 -17.26 -12.95 17.95
CA ARG A 148 -17.71 -13.06 19.35
C ARG A 148 -16.72 -13.81 20.22
N ASP A 149 -16.14 -14.89 19.71
CA ASP A 149 -15.12 -15.71 20.41
C ASP A 149 -13.85 -14.92 20.77
N ARG A 150 -13.65 -13.73 20.19
CA ARG A 150 -12.51 -12.84 20.44
C ARG A 150 -12.84 -11.61 21.28
N LEU A 151 -14.11 -11.38 21.63
CA LEU A 151 -14.55 -10.21 22.39
C LEU A 151 -14.51 -10.48 23.90
N LYS A 152 -14.35 -9.41 24.69
CA LYS A 152 -14.44 -9.48 26.16
C LYS A 152 -15.88 -9.73 26.64
N ASP A 153 -16.86 -9.17 25.94
CA ASP A 153 -18.28 -9.39 26.17
C ASP A 153 -18.94 -9.81 24.84
N PRO A 154 -18.96 -11.13 24.54
CA PRO A 154 -19.49 -11.66 23.29
C PRO A 154 -20.97 -11.36 23.07
N ASP A 155 -21.77 -11.26 24.14
CA ASP A 155 -23.22 -11.09 24.05
C ASP A 155 -23.61 -9.64 23.72
N SER A 156 -22.77 -8.68 24.10
CA SER A 156 -22.95 -7.27 23.77
C SER A 156 -22.63 -6.89 22.31
N ALA A 157 -22.10 -7.82 21.51
CA ALA A 157 -21.58 -7.53 20.19
C ALA A 157 -22.65 -6.97 19.22
N LYS A 158 -22.37 -5.79 18.66
CA LYS A 158 -23.16 -5.14 17.61
C LYS A 158 -22.35 -5.06 16.33
N PHE A 159 -22.86 -5.65 15.26
CA PHE A 159 -22.14 -5.78 13.99
C PHE A 159 -22.65 -4.81 12.92
N LYS A 160 -21.71 -4.17 12.21
CA LYS A 160 -21.98 -3.48 10.95
C LYS A 160 -21.28 -4.26 9.83
N HIS A 161 -22.08 -5.00 9.08
CA HIS A 161 -21.62 -5.87 8.01
C HIS A 161 -21.42 -5.09 6.71
N SER A 162 -20.36 -5.43 5.98
CA SER A 162 -20.08 -4.91 4.64
C SER A 162 -20.62 -5.86 3.57
N TYR A 163 -20.54 -5.44 2.30
CA TYR A 163 -20.72 -6.37 1.19
C TYR A 163 -19.56 -7.36 1.13
N TYR A 164 -19.83 -8.61 0.77
CA TYR A 164 -18.78 -9.56 0.40
C TYR A 164 -18.14 -9.12 -0.91
N VAL A 165 -16.82 -9.06 -0.95
CA VAL A 165 -16.04 -8.59 -2.09
C VAL A 165 -15.37 -9.82 -2.73
N SER A 166 -15.85 -10.24 -3.91
CA SER A 166 -15.28 -11.39 -4.63
C SER A 166 -13.94 -11.07 -5.29
N ASN A 167 -12.91 -10.85 -4.47
CA ASN A 167 -11.57 -10.49 -4.91
C ASN A 167 -10.63 -11.70 -5.07
N GLY A 168 -11.11 -12.90 -4.77
CA GLY A 168 -10.33 -14.15 -4.77
C GLY A 168 -9.30 -14.26 -3.64
N LYS A 169 -9.28 -13.32 -2.68
CA LYS A 169 -8.47 -13.35 -1.46
C LYS A 169 -9.24 -13.95 -0.27
N GLY A 170 -10.57 -14.10 -0.38
CA GLY A 170 -11.42 -14.79 0.61
C GLY A 170 -11.62 -14.05 1.94
N ALA A 171 -11.13 -12.81 2.03
CA ALA A 171 -11.26 -11.97 3.21
C ALA A 171 -12.61 -11.23 3.22
N TYR A 172 -13.21 -11.16 4.40
CA TYR A 172 -14.42 -10.40 4.70
C TYR A 172 -14.14 -9.42 5.84
N CYS A 173 -14.39 -8.14 5.61
CA CYS A 173 -14.26 -7.12 6.63
C CYS A 173 -15.61 -6.58 7.09
N GLY A 174 -15.64 -6.11 8.33
CA GLY A 174 -16.77 -5.41 8.91
C GLY A 174 -16.35 -4.65 10.16
N LEU A 175 -17.32 -4.08 10.86
CA LEU A 175 -17.11 -3.42 12.14
C LEU A 175 -17.90 -4.13 13.23
N VAL A 176 -17.32 -4.18 14.43
CA VAL A 176 -17.98 -4.69 15.64
C VAL A 176 -17.81 -3.68 16.77
N ASN A 177 -18.86 -3.48 17.56
CA ASN A 177 -18.78 -2.71 18.79
C ASN A 177 -19.28 -3.60 19.93
N SER A 178 -18.48 -3.75 20.98
CA SER A 178 -18.80 -4.54 22.16
C SER A 178 -18.38 -3.81 23.43
N LYS A 179 -18.95 -4.21 24.55
CA LYS A 179 -18.54 -3.70 25.85
C LYS A 179 -17.12 -4.16 26.20
N ASN A 180 -16.38 -3.28 26.86
CA ASN A 180 -15.10 -3.62 27.48
C ASN A 180 -15.33 -4.24 28.87
N SER A 181 -14.24 -4.54 29.59
CA SER A 181 -14.29 -5.10 30.96
C SER A 181 -14.96 -4.19 32.00
N TYR A 182 -15.19 -2.92 31.68
CA TYR A 182 -15.89 -1.94 32.52
C TYR A 182 -17.38 -1.80 32.13
N GLY A 183 -17.87 -2.61 31.18
CA GLY A 183 -19.27 -2.63 30.76
C GLY A 183 -19.68 -1.51 29.78
N GLY A 184 -18.73 -0.70 29.31
CA GLY A 184 -18.97 0.41 28.38
C GLY A 184 -18.59 0.07 26.93
N TYR A 185 -19.35 0.61 25.96
CA TYR A 185 -18.99 0.60 24.54
C TYR A 185 -17.96 1.69 24.26
N VAL A 186 -16.92 1.37 23.49
CA VAL A 186 -15.82 2.31 23.19
C VAL A 186 -15.79 2.78 21.74
N GLY A 187 -16.72 2.29 20.91
CA GLY A 187 -16.81 2.62 19.50
C GLY A 187 -16.63 1.39 18.61
N ASP A 188 -16.79 1.62 17.30
CA ASP A 188 -16.69 0.55 16.32
C ASP A 188 -15.22 0.15 16.10
N SER A 189 -14.92 -1.13 16.29
CA SER A 189 -13.63 -1.75 16.02
C SER A 189 -13.69 -2.51 14.69
N PRO A 190 -12.72 -2.33 13.78
CA PRO A 190 -12.67 -3.07 12.53
C PRO A 190 -12.26 -4.52 12.77
N PHE A 191 -12.80 -5.45 11.98
CA PHE A 191 -12.34 -6.83 11.94
C PHE A 191 -12.17 -7.31 10.50
N MET A 192 -11.30 -8.30 10.35
CA MET A 192 -11.09 -9.05 9.11
C MET A 192 -11.22 -10.54 9.42
N ALA A 193 -12.05 -11.24 8.66
CA ALA A 193 -12.28 -12.67 8.78
C ALA A 193 -12.06 -13.36 7.43
N MET A 194 -11.67 -14.63 7.44
CA MET A 194 -11.74 -15.50 6.27
C MET A 194 -13.03 -16.30 6.32
N ILE A 195 -13.81 -16.27 5.25
CA ILE A 195 -14.96 -17.19 5.11
C ILE A 195 -14.50 -18.38 4.28
N THR A 196 -14.74 -19.58 4.81
CA THR A 196 -14.44 -20.84 4.12
C THR A 196 -15.69 -21.37 3.44
N HIS A 197 -15.53 -21.93 2.24
CA HIS A 197 -16.60 -22.55 1.47
C HIS A 197 -16.20 -23.96 1.02
N ASP A 198 -17.18 -24.84 0.84
CA ASP A 198 -16.97 -26.15 0.24
C ASP A 198 -16.80 -26.07 -1.29
N LYS A 199 -16.54 -27.21 -1.95
CA LYS A 199 -16.39 -27.30 -3.41
C LYS A 199 -17.63 -26.85 -4.21
N LYS A 200 -18.80 -26.74 -3.56
CA LYS A 200 -20.06 -26.29 -4.15
C LYS A 200 -20.35 -24.80 -3.81
N GLY A 201 -19.41 -24.11 -3.16
CA GLY A 201 -19.55 -22.70 -2.78
C GLY A 201 -20.42 -22.47 -1.55
N ARG A 202 -20.74 -23.50 -0.76
CA ARG A 202 -21.53 -23.35 0.48
C ARG A 202 -20.61 -22.98 1.64
N PRO A 203 -20.98 -22.01 2.49
CA PRO A 203 -20.13 -21.59 3.61
C PRO A 203 -20.00 -22.72 4.64
N THR A 204 -18.78 -23.01 5.07
CA THR A 204 -18.45 -24.07 6.03
C THR A 204 -17.95 -23.56 7.37
N GLY A 205 -17.57 -22.28 7.44
CA GLY A 205 -17.02 -21.66 8.65
C GLY A 205 -16.38 -20.32 8.38
N ALA A 206 -15.98 -19.62 9.44
CA ALA A 206 -15.18 -18.41 9.35
C ALA A 206 -14.10 -18.39 10.44
N GLY A 207 -12.96 -17.76 10.15
CA GLY A 207 -11.86 -17.57 11.09
C GLY A 207 -11.42 -16.11 11.12
N ILE A 208 -11.09 -15.57 12.30
CA ILE A 208 -10.58 -14.20 12.44
C ILE A 208 -9.13 -14.13 11.98
N ILE A 209 -8.87 -13.19 11.07
CA ILE A 209 -7.52 -12.81 10.61
C ILE A 209 -7.00 -11.67 11.47
N ALA A 210 -7.83 -10.63 11.70
CA ALA A 210 -7.47 -9.46 12.49
C ALA A 210 -8.68 -8.85 13.19
N LEU A 211 -8.44 -8.23 14.35
CA LEU A 211 -9.43 -7.49 15.14
C LEU A 211 -8.75 -6.25 15.74
N GLY A 212 -9.31 -5.07 15.46
CA GLY A 212 -8.77 -3.79 15.91
C GLY A 212 -9.04 -3.50 17.38
N GLY A 213 -8.34 -4.19 18.29
CA GLY A 213 -8.48 -3.99 19.75
C GLY A 213 -7.70 -2.79 20.31
N SER A 214 -6.71 -2.29 19.58
CA SER A 214 -5.93 -1.07 19.86
C SER A 214 -5.96 -0.14 18.64
N ASP A 215 -5.57 1.12 18.81
CA ASP A 215 -5.53 2.08 17.69
C ASP A 215 -4.62 1.59 16.55
N THR A 216 -3.47 1.01 16.87
CA THR A 216 -2.55 0.47 15.87
C THR A 216 -3.14 -0.73 15.13
N ASP A 217 -3.80 -1.65 15.85
CA ASP A 217 -4.43 -2.82 15.25
C ASP A 217 -5.64 -2.41 14.40
N ALA A 218 -6.38 -1.40 14.84
CA ALA A 218 -7.50 -0.84 14.10
C ALA A 218 -7.03 -0.22 12.78
N GLN A 219 -5.97 0.61 12.81
CA GLN A 219 -5.40 1.19 11.59
C GLN A 219 -4.87 0.12 10.64
N ALA A 220 -4.13 -0.87 11.14
CA ALA A 220 -3.62 -1.97 10.32
C ALA A 220 -4.74 -2.79 9.68
N THR A 221 -5.80 -3.08 10.44
CA THR A 221 -6.98 -3.81 9.95
C THR A 221 -7.71 -2.99 8.89
N ILE A 222 -7.90 -1.69 9.11
CA ILE A 222 -8.55 -0.78 8.14
C ILE A 222 -7.74 -0.72 6.85
N MET A 223 -6.43 -0.49 6.92
CA MET A 223 -5.56 -0.43 5.73
C MET A 223 -5.66 -1.74 4.93
N THR A 224 -5.56 -2.89 5.62
CA THR A 224 -5.66 -4.20 4.97
C THR A 224 -7.04 -4.42 4.35
N CYS A 225 -8.11 -4.00 5.02
CA CYS A 225 -9.47 -4.10 4.50
C CYS A 225 -9.66 -3.23 3.25
N ARG A 226 -9.10 -2.02 3.21
CA ARG A 226 -9.09 -1.15 2.03
C ARG A 226 -8.38 -1.78 0.84
N ASP A 227 -7.23 -2.42 1.07
CA ASP A 227 -6.49 -3.19 0.05
C ASP A 227 -7.25 -4.45 -0.45
N ASN A 228 -8.29 -4.85 0.29
CA ASN A 228 -9.20 -5.94 -0.07
C ASN A 228 -10.53 -5.44 -0.65
N GLY A 229 -10.74 -4.13 -0.77
CA GLY A 229 -11.95 -3.53 -1.35
C GLY A 229 -13.09 -3.22 -0.41
N TYR A 230 -12.79 -3.21 0.87
CA TYR A 230 -13.70 -2.85 1.94
C TYR A 230 -13.40 -1.43 2.42
N PHE A 231 -14.46 -0.73 2.82
CA PHE A 231 -14.43 0.68 3.25
C PHE A 231 -14.02 1.66 2.14
#